data_AF-A0A929ZNL7-F1
#
_entry.id   AF-A0A929ZNL7-F1
#
_cell.length_a   1.000
_cell.length_b   1.000
_cell.length_c   1.000
_cell.angle_alpha   90.00
_cell.angle_beta   90.00
_cell.angle_gamma   90.00
#
_symmetry.space_group_name_H-M   'P 1'
#
loop_
_entity.id
_entity.type
_entity.pdbx_description
1 polymer ?
#
loop_
_entity_poly.entity_id
_entity_poly.type
_entity_poly.pdbx_seq_one_letter_code
_entity_poly.pdbx_strand_id
1 'polypeptide(L)'
;MTDTEKNASMVCPKCGANLKIEAYNDNYDQIVCPYCDYKRIEPKRKSTAEQMDHEEKIVYAKEKGYLRANDEIEEVKKARTRKRIAFALISLLFVVLVFKFIEKLNRPKADPFAYVTIQCSGIDGHGKCEMKLGDAKNDKGEVIDTSKIKYQISKTSDFSNNDTLTITAESDTYQLTEKSKVYTVSGLDEYLKNVDELSQDNIDLLVSEALAKQPDATKNGSGATFNSVTAKKLIVMSGNQTSTVYVISEINYTLDDGTNVSYYLSAYFKDVVLRKNSNGEYSLAHGESMHDGNMINLIASRFVTGYASQEAAEAAARTTQTPDSDYSALDIK
;
A
#
# COMPACT_ATOMS: atom_id res chain seq x y z
N MET A 1 -67.37 20.62 74.11
CA MET A 1 -68.52 20.22 74.95
C MET A 1 -68.12 20.38 76.40
N THR A 2 -68.73 21.34 77.09
CA THR A 2 -68.52 21.63 78.51
C THR A 2 -69.16 20.52 79.36
N ASP A 3 -68.63 20.27 80.56
CA ASP A 3 -69.00 19.12 81.40
C ASP A 3 -70.48 19.08 81.84
N THR A 4 -71.23 20.15 81.63
CA THR A 4 -72.67 20.26 81.89
C THR A 4 -73.55 19.54 80.85
N GLU A 5 -73.15 19.49 79.57
CA GLU A 5 -73.89 18.74 78.52
C GLU A 5 -73.66 17.23 78.62
N LYS A 6 -72.54 16.81 79.23
CA LYS A 6 -72.16 15.41 79.44
C LYS A 6 -73.08 14.67 80.39
N ASN A 7 -73.52 15.31 81.47
CA ASN A 7 -74.37 14.67 82.46
C ASN A 7 -75.80 14.45 81.97
N ALA A 8 -76.31 15.30 81.06
CA ALA A 8 -77.63 15.11 80.45
C ALA A 8 -77.66 13.92 79.47
N SER A 9 -76.54 13.62 78.79
CA SER A 9 -76.43 12.52 77.81
C SER A 9 -76.29 11.12 78.44
N MET A 10 -75.96 11.03 79.73
CA MET A 10 -75.82 9.77 80.47
C MET A 10 -77.08 9.42 81.26
N VAL A 11 -78.21 10.05 80.96
CA VAL A 11 -79.51 9.77 81.59
C VAL A 11 -80.40 9.03 80.59
N CYS A 12 -81.00 7.93 81.02
CA CYS A 12 -81.85 7.12 80.18
C CYS A 12 -83.11 7.89 79.81
N PRO A 13 -83.40 8.08 78.50
CA PRO A 13 -84.59 8.84 78.09
C PRO A 13 -85.91 8.11 78.39
N LYS A 14 -85.86 6.80 78.67
CA LYS A 14 -87.06 6.00 78.97
C LYS A 14 -87.45 5.97 80.45
N CYS A 15 -86.47 5.95 81.36
CA CYS A 15 -86.74 5.77 82.80
C CYS A 15 -86.01 6.76 83.72
N GLY A 16 -85.21 7.68 83.15
CA GLY A 16 -84.48 8.70 83.91
C GLY A 16 -83.29 8.19 84.71
N ALA A 17 -82.95 6.89 84.65
CA ALA A 17 -81.80 6.33 85.35
C ALA A 17 -80.48 6.59 84.63
N ASN A 18 -79.37 6.66 85.37
CA ASN A 18 -78.04 6.83 84.76
C ASN A 18 -77.65 5.61 83.91
N LEU A 19 -77.20 5.87 82.69
CA LEU A 19 -76.70 4.90 81.72
C LEU A 19 -75.27 4.47 82.06
N LYS A 20 -74.90 3.24 81.71
CA LYS A 20 -73.55 2.70 81.84
C LYS A 20 -72.96 2.44 80.45
N ILE A 21 -71.64 2.57 80.33
CA ILE A 21 -70.90 2.27 79.11
C ILE A 21 -70.30 0.86 79.25
N GLU A 22 -70.59 0.00 78.28
CA GLU A 22 -70.06 -1.34 78.12
C GLU A 22 -69.32 -1.45 76.78
N ALA A 23 -68.25 -2.23 76.73
CA ALA A 23 -67.50 -2.42 75.49
C ALA A 23 -68.31 -3.27 74.49
N TYR A 24 -68.46 -2.78 73.25
CA TYR A 24 -69.18 -3.50 72.19
C TYR A 24 -68.23 -4.11 71.16
N ASN A 25 -67.33 -3.33 70.56
CA ASN A 25 -66.23 -3.80 69.71
C ASN A 25 -65.07 -2.78 69.64
N ASP A 26 -64.08 -3.03 68.78
CA ASP A 26 -62.87 -2.20 68.68
C ASP A 26 -63.14 -0.74 68.30
N ASN A 27 -64.26 -0.45 67.63
CA ASN A 27 -64.58 0.89 67.10
C ASN A 27 -65.76 1.55 67.81
N TYR A 28 -66.54 0.82 68.60
CA TYR A 28 -67.79 1.29 69.19
C TYR A 28 -67.96 0.84 70.66
N ASP A 29 -68.53 1.72 71.48
CA ASP A 29 -69.00 1.44 72.83
C ASP A 29 -70.53 1.31 72.83
N GLN A 30 -71.08 0.46 73.70
CA GLN A 30 -72.51 0.31 73.91
C GLN A 30 -72.92 0.94 75.23
N ILE A 31 -73.85 1.88 75.17
CA ILE A 31 -74.44 2.56 76.32
C ILE A 31 -75.76 1.85 76.68
N VAL A 32 -75.83 1.29 77.88
CA VAL A 32 -76.96 0.44 78.35
C VAL A 32 -77.61 1.06 79.59
N CYS A 33 -78.94 1.03 79.66
CA CYS A 33 -79.66 1.34 80.88
C CYS A 33 -79.81 0.10 81.77
N PRO A 34 -79.44 0.16 83.06
CA PRO A 34 -79.56 -0.99 83.95
C PRO A 34 -80.99 -1.31 84.41
N TYR A 35 -81.95 -0.40 84.22
CA TYR A 35 -83.32 -0.54 84.75
C TYR A 35 -84.41 -0.65 83.67
N CYS A 36 -84.07 -0.52 82.39
CA CYS A 36 -84.97 -0.75 81.27
C CYS A 36 -84.16 -1.21 80.04
N ASP A 37 -84.82 -1.77 79.02
CA ASP A 37 -84.12 -2.31 77.84
C ASP A 37 -83.59 -1.26 76.85
N TYR A 38 -83.27 -0.06 77.32
CA TYR A 38 -82.68 0.98 76.47
C TYR A 38 -81.18 0.71 76.22
N LYS A 39 -80.80 0.61 74.95
CA LYS A 39 -79.42 0.44 74.48
C LYS A 39 -79.13 1.38 73.31
N ARG A 40 -77.95 1.99 73.27
CA ARG A 40 -77.45 2.82 72.16
C ARG A 40 -75.98 2.50 71.89
N ILE A 41 -75.55 2.52 70.64
CA ILE A 41 -74.15 2.30 70.26
C ILE A 41 -73.55 3.65 69.86
N GLU A 42 -72.39 4.00 70.40
CA GLU A 42 -71.64 5.21 70.06
C GLU A 42 -70.21 4.86 69.61
N PRO A 43 -69.64 5.56 68.62
CA PRO A 43 -68.25 5.34 68.21
C PRO A 43 -67.29 5.75 69.33
N LYS A 44 -66.24 4.94 69.55
CA LYS A 44 -65.18 5.27 70.51
C LYS A 44 -64.54 6.60 70.10
N ARG A 45 -64.42 7.54 71.05
CA ARG A 45 -63.70 8.79 70.81
C ARG A 45 -62.21 8.48 70.71
N LYS A 46 -61.66 8.58 69.49
CA LYS A 46 -60.20 8.57 69.27
C LYS A 46 -59.56 9.73 70.03
N SER A 47 -58.40 9.52 70.60
CA SER A 47 -57.67 10.57 71.31
C SER A 47 -57.19 11.66 70.34
N THR A 48 -56.99 12.88 70.83
CA THR A 48 -56.50 14.00 70.01
C THR A 48 -55.16 13.69 69.32
N ALA A 49 -54.31 12.90 69.98
CA ALA A 49 -53.02 12.45 69.43
C ALA A 49 -53.18 11.51 68.23
N GLU A 50 -54.16 10.60 68.25
CA GLU A 50 -54.43 9.68 67.14
C GLU A 50 -55.02 10.38 65.91
N GLN A 51 -55.75 11.49 66.11
CA GLN A 51 -56.25 12.30 65.00
C GLN A 51 -55.12 13.09 64.32
N MET A 52 -54.22 13.67 65.12
CA MET A 52 -53.05 14.40 64.59
C MET A 52 -52.08 13.49 63.82
N ASP A 53 -51.76 12.30 64.32
CA ASP A 53 -50.90 11.33 63.61
C ASP A 53 -51.52 10.85 62.29
N HIS A 54 -52.85 10.72 62.24
CA HIS A 54 -53.54 10.35 61.00
C HIS A 54 -53.49 11.47 59.95
N GLU A 55 -53.69 12.73 60.35
CA GLU A 55 -53.57 13.88 59.45
C GLU A 55 -52.14 14.07 58.94
N GLU A 56 -51.13 13.94 59.81
CA GLU A 56 -49.72 14.06 59.42
C GLU A 56 -49.34 12.99 58.37
N LYS A 57 -49.81 11.75 58.54
CA LYS A 57 -49.62 10.67 57.56
C LYS A 57 -50.30 10.95 56.22
N ILE A 58 -51.48 11.56 56.21
CA ILE A 58 -52.19 11.93 54.98
C ILE A 58 -51.44 13.05 54.25
N VAL A 59 -50.99 14.07 54.97
CA VAL A 59 -50.21 15.20 54.40
C VAL A 59 -48.90 14.69 53.82
N TYR A 60 -48.16 13.87 54.57
CA TYR A 60 -46.91 13.26 54.12
C TYR A 60 -47.10 12.38 52.87
N ALA A 61 -48.16 11.57 52.82
CA ALA A 61 -48.47 10.75 51.66
C ALA A 61 -48.80 11.60 50.41
N LYS A 62 -49.52 12.70 50.60
CA LYS A 62 -49.87 13.63 49.51
C LYS A 62 -48.65 14.37 48.97
N GLU A 63 -47.77 14.85 49.83
CA GLU A 63 -46.53 15.53 49.45
C GLU A 63 -45.57 14.58 48.72
N LYS A 64 -45.43 13.35 49.22
CA LYS A 64 -44.64 12.29 48.56
C LYS A 64 -45.20 11.90 47.19
N GLY A 65 -46.52 11.87 47.03
CA GLY A 65 -47.18 11.66 45.74
C GLY A 65 -46.91 12.79 44.74
N TYR A 66 -46.93 14.04 45.21
CA TYR A 66 -46.67 15.22 44.39
C TYR A 66 -45.21 15.30 43.91
N LEU A 67 -44.26 14.97 44.79
CA LEU A 67 -42.83 14.90 44.46
C LEU A 67 -42.55 13.83 43.40
N ARG A 68 -43.11 12.61 43.55
CA ARG A 68 -42.98 11.56 42.53
C ARG A 68 -43.55 11.96 41.18
N ALA A 69 -44.74 12.57 41.15
CA ALA A 69 -45.34 13.01 39.90
C ALA A 69 -44.50 14.09 39.19
N ASN A 70 -43.90 15.00 39.96
CA ASN A 70 -42.99 16.01 39.42
C ASN A 70 -41.68 15.40 38.89
N ASP A 71 -41.09 14.45 39.62
CA ASP A 71 -39.89 13.72 39.18
C ASP A 71 -40.15 12.98 37.86
N GLU A 72 -41.29 12.27 37.74
CA GLU A 72 -41.69 11.58 36.51
C GLU A 72 -41.86 12.55 35.33
N ILE A 73 -42.48 13.72 35.56
CA ILE A 73 -42.64 14.76 34.53
C ILE A 73 -41.27 15.32 34.11
N GLU A 74 -40.35 15.51 35.05
CA GLU A 74 -39.01 16.04 34.77
C GLU A 74 -38.16 15.02 33.99
N GLU A 75 -38.26 13.73 34.32
CA GLU A 75 -37.61 12.66 33.57
C GLU A 75 -38.14 12.55 32.13
N VAL A 76 -39.46 12.64 31.93
CA VAL A 76 -40.07 12.64 30.60
C VAL A 76 -39.64 13.87 29.79
N LYS A 77 -39.56 15.05 30.42
CA LYS A 77 -39.02 16.27 29.79
C LYS A 77 -37.56 16.09 29.40
N LYS A 78 -36.70 15.59 30.30
CA LYS A 78 -35.27 15.30 30.02
C LYS A 78 -35.10 14.28 28.90
N ALA A 79 -35.91 13.22 28.89
CA ALA A 79 -35.89 12.20 27.83
C ALA A 79 -36.31 12.78 26.46
N ARG A 80 -37.36 13.61 26.42
CA ARG A 80 -37.82 14.29 25.19
C ARG A 80 -36.77 15.27 24.67
N THR A 81 -36.12 16.03 25.55
CA THR A 81 -35.03 16.95 25.18
C THR A 81 -33.82 16.20 24.64
N ARG A 82 -33.39 15.10 25.28
CA ARG A 82 -32.31 14.23 24.79
C ARG A 82 -32.60 13.67 23.39
N LYS A 83 -33.83 13.20 23.14
CA LYS A 83 -34.24 12.74 21.80
C LYS A 83 -34.16 13.86 20.76
N ARG A 84 -34.64 15.07 21.09
CA ARG A 84 -34.56 16.24 20.18
C ARG A 84 -33.11 16.63 19.86
N ILE A 85 -32.22 16.62 20.86
CA ILE A 85 -30.79 16.90 20.66
C ILE A 85 -30.16 15.83 19.77
N ALA A 86 -30.45 14.55 20.01
CA ALA A 86 -29.95 13.46 19.18
C ALA A 86 -30.40 13.59 17.72
N PHE A 87 -31.68 13.88 17.47
CA PHE A 87 -32.19 14.12 16.11
C PHE A 87 -31.55 15.36 15.46
N ALA A 88 -31.31 16.43 16.21
CA ALA A 88 -30.64 17.62 15.70
C ALA A 88 -29.18 17.32 15.30
N LEU A 89 -28.44 16.55 16.10
CA LEU A 89 -27.07 16.15 15.79
C LEU A 89 -27.01 15.23 14.55
N ILE A 90 -27.92 14.26 14.45
CA ILE A 90 -28.01 13.37 13.27
C ILE A 90 -28.33 14.19 12.01
N SER A 91 -29.29 15.12 12.09
CA SER A 91 -29.64 16.02 10.98
C SER A 91 -28.43 16.86 10.53
N LEU A 92 -27.71 17.46 11.48
CA LEU A 92 -26.54 18.28 11.18
C LEU A 92 -25.42 17.45 10.54
N LEU A 93 -25.20 16.22 11.01
CA LEU A 93 -24.24 15.29 10.41
C LEU A 93 -24.63 14.90 8.98
N PHE A 94 -25.93 14.69 8.73
CA PHE A 94 -26.46 14.42 7.39
C PHE A 94 -26.25 15.60 6.44
N VAL A 95 -26.50 16.83 6.89
CA VAL A 95 -26.25 18.05 6.11
C VAL A 95 -24.77 18.17 5.74
N VAL A 96 -23.86 17.92 6.67
CA VAL A 96 -22.40 17.93 6.40
C VAL A 96 -22.01 16.88 5.36
N LEU A 97 -22.54 15.65 5.46
CA LEU A 97 -22.28 14.60 4.48
C LEU A 97 -22.81 14.96 3.09
N VAL A 98 -24.02 15.50 2.99
CA VAL A 98 -24.61 15.96 1.72
C VAL A 98 -23.80 17.10 1.13
N PHE A 99 -23.37 18.07 1.94
CA PHE A 99 -22.56 19.19 1.48
C PHE A 99 -21.20 18.72 0.95
N LYS A 100 -20.52 17.81 1.67
CA LYS A 100 -19.28 17.16 1.22
C LYS A 100 -19.47 16.38 -0.09
N PHE A 101 -20.62 15.74 -0.26
CA PHE A 101 -20.94 14.99 -1.48
C PHE A 101 -21.19 15.91 -2.67
N ILE A 102 -21.94 16.99 -2.49
CA ILE A 102 -22.17 18.03 -3.52
C ILE A 102 -20.85 18.71 -3.89
N GLU A 103 -20.03 19.07 -2.90
CA GLU A 103 -18.69 19.63 -3.10
C GLU A 103 -17.83 18.70 -3.97
N LYS A 104 -17.91 17.38 -3.75
CA LYS A 104 -17.18 16.38 -4.55
C LYS A 104 -17.70 16.25 -5.98
N LEU A 105 -19.01 16.39 -6.20
CA LEU A 105 -19.65 16.32 -7.52
C LEU A 105 -19.41 17.57 -8.37
N ASN A 106 -19.25 18.74 -7.74
CA ASN A 106 -19.01 20.00 -8.44
C ASN A 106 -17.53 20.23 -8.83
N ARG A 107 -16.64 19.30 -8.51
CA ARG A 107 -15.22 19.38 -8.89
C ARG A 107 -15.08 19.31 -10.42
N PRO A 108 -14.15 20.10 -11.01
CA PRO A 108 -13.86 20.00 -12.44
C PRO A 108 -13.36 18.60 -12.79
N LYS A 109 -13.77 18.10 -13.95
CA LYS A 109 -13.35 16.77 -14.43
C LYS A 109 -11.98 16.87 -15.07
N ALA A 110 -11.12 15.92 -14.76
CA ALA A 110 -9.77 15.86 -15.29
C ALA A 110 -9.41 14.43 -15.66
N ASP A 111 -8.77 14.26 -16.82
CA ASP A 111 -8.06 13.03 -17.13
C ASP A 111 -6.62 13.17 -16.62
N PRO A 112 -6.22 12.45 -15.55
CA PRO A 112 -4.89 12.57 -15.00
C PRO A 112 -3.81 11.94 -15.90
N PHE A 113 -4.16 11.12 -16.89
CA PHE A 113 -3.20 10.39 -17.70
C PHE A 113 -2.99 10.96 -19.11
N ALA A 114 -3.78 11.97 -19.51
CA ALA A 114 -3.70 12.61 -20.83
C ALA A 114 -2.35 13.31 -21.11
N TYR A 115 -1.60 13.67 -20.05
CA TYR A 115 -0.34 14.40 -20.10
C TYR A 115 0.79 13.65 -19.36
N VAL A 116 0.57 12.37 -19.08
CA VAL A 116 1.57 11.49 -18.46
C VAL A 116 2.37 10.80 -19.56
N THR A 117 3.66 11.06 -19.58
CA THR A 117 4.63 10.37 -20.45
C THR A 117 5.55 9.52 -19.59
N ILE A 118 5.77 8.27 -20.00
CA ILE A 118 6.71 7.38 -19.34
C ILE A 118 7.99 7.31 -20.16
N GLN A 119 9.12 7.54 -19.47
CA GLN A 119 10.44 7.40 -20.05
C GLN A 119 11.16 6.31 -19.30
N CYS A 120 11.48 5.23 -20.02
CA CYS A 120 12.25 4.13 -19.48
C CYS A 120 13.70 4.22 -20.00
N SER A 121 14.65 3.81 -19.18
CA SER A 121 16.08 3.87 -19.46
C SER A 121 16.81 2.74 -18.73
N GLY A 122 18.02 2.42 -19.19
CA GLY A 122 18.80 1.30 -18.67
C GLY A 122 18.66 0.05 -19.54
N ILE A 123 19.03 -1.09 -18.98
CA ILE A 123 19.13 -2.37 -19.68
C ILE A 123 17.96 -3.26 -19.26
N ASP A 124 17.47 -4.09 -20.18
CA ASP A 124 16.45 -5.11 -19.94
C ASP A 124 16.78 -5.96 -18.69
N GLY A 125 15.85 -6.03 -17.74
CA GLY A 125 16.02 -6.66 -16.42
C GLY A 125 16.51 -5.73 -15.31
N HIS A 126 17.12 -4.60 -15.68
CA HIS A 126 17.63 -3.56 -14.77
C HIS A 126 17.11 -2.16 -15.13
N GLY A 127 16.02 -2.09 -15.91
CA GLY A 127 15.46 -0.86 -16.42
C GLY A 127 14.83 -0.01 -15.32
N LYS A 128 14.90 1.31 -15.50
CA LYS A 128 14.22 2.29 -14.64
C LYS A 128 13.25 3.09 -15.48
N CYS A 129 12.03 3.27 -14.96
CA CYS A 129 11.01 4.08 -15.62
C CYS A 129 10.64 5.27 -14.74
N GLU A 130 10.60 6.44 -15.36
CA GLU A 130 10.22 7.70 -14.73
C GLU A 130 8.98 8.26 -15.40
N MET A 131 8.12 8.85 -14.57
CA MET A 131 6.93 9.56 -15.02
C MET A 131 7.25 11.03 -15.22
N LYS A 132 6.96 11.56 -16.41
CA LYS A 132 7.01 12.99 -16.71
C LYS A 132 5.61 13.52 -16.94
N LEU A 133 5.32 14.67 -16.34
CA LEU A 133 4.06 15.37 -16.48
C LEU A 133 4.24 16.53 -17.45
N GLY A 134 3.43 16.57 -18.50
CA GLY A 134 3.30 17.71 -19.39
C GLY A 134 2.25 18.71 -18.91
N ASP A 135 1.96 19.70 -19.75
CA ASP A 135 0.87 20.65 -19.51
C ASP A 135 -0.48 19.95 -19.60
N ALA A 136 -1.32 20.19 -18.59
CA ALA A 136 -2.61 19.53 -18.41
C ALA A 136 -3.76 20.52 -18.53
N LYS A 137 -4.88 20.13 -19.16
CA LYS A 137 -6.11 20.92 -19.22
C LYS A 137 -7.33 20.11 -18.80
N ASN A 138 -8.29 20.74 -18.12
CA ASN A 138 -9.54 20.12 -17.71
C ASN A 138 -10.58 20.09 -18.84
N ASP A 139 -11.76 19.53 -18.55
CA ASP A 139 -12.90 19.47 -19.48
C ASP A 139 -13.41 20.83 -19.97
N LYS A 140 -13.03 21.92 -19.29
CA LYS A 140 -13.34 23.31 -19.64
C LYS A 140 -12.18 24.03 -20.34
N GLY A 141 -11.07 23.35 -20.59
CA GLY A 141 -9.87 23.91 -21.22
C GLY A 141 -8.97 24.75 -20.29
N GLU A 142 -9.24 24.76 -18.98
CA GLU A 142 -8.44 25.45 -17.98
C GLU A 142 -7.21 24.61 -17.61
N VAL A 143 -6.09 25.27 -17.32
CA VAL A 143 -4.85 24.60 -16.89
C VAL A 143 -5.09 23.88 -15.57
N ILE A 144 -4.77 22.58 -15.53
CA ILE A 144 -4.81 21.76 -14.33
C ILE A 144 -3.51 21.97 -13.56
N ASP A 145 -3.63 22.24 -12.25
CA ASP A 145 -2.49 22.19 -11.34
C ASP A 145 -2.19 20.72 -11.02
N THR A 146 -1.20 20.15 -11.71
CA THR A 146 -0.81 18.74 -11.57
C THR A 146 -0.29 18.41 -10.17
N SER A 147 0.15 19.40 -9.39
CA SER A 147 0.56 19.20 -7.98
C SER A 147 -0.61 18.81 -7.06
N LYS A 148 -1.86 19.03 -7.49
CA LYS A 148 -3.08 18.63 -6.77
C LYS A 148 -3.54 17.22 -7.12
N ILE A 149 -2.79 16.50 -7.95
CA ILE A 149 -3.03 15.10 -8.27
C ILE A 149 -1.83 14.31 -7.75
N LYS A 150 -2.08 13.42 -6.80
CA LYS A 150 -1.07 12.53 -6.24
C LYS A 150 -0.95 11.31 -7.14
N TYR A 151 0.24 11.09 -7.67
CA TYR A 151 0.56 9.91 -8.46
C TYR A 151 1.36 8.91 -7.64
N GLN A 152 1.07 7.63 -7.82
CA GLN A 152 1.85 6.53 -7.29
C GLN A 152 2.18 5.55 -8.40
N ILE A 153 3.44 5.18 -8.48
CA ILE A 153 3.98 4.24 -9.46
C ILE A 153 4.19 2.90 -8.76
N SER A 154 3.65 1.82 -9.32
CA SER A 154 3.73 0.47 -8.74
C SER A 154 5.16 -0.04 -8.52
N LYS A 155 6.08 0.26 -9.45
CA LYS A 155 7.49 -0.11 -9.40
C LYS A 155 8.29 0.93 -10.21
N THR A 156 9.54 1.20 -9.85
CA THR A 156 10.37 2.21 -10.53
C THR A 156 11.68 1.65 -11.09
N SER A 157 12.05 0.40 -10.75
CA SER A 157 13.29 -0.25 -11.15
C SER A 157 13.07 -1.71 -11.56
N ASP A 158 14.14 -2.35 -12.07
CA ASP A 158 14.19 -3.77 -12.41
C ASP A 158 13.10 -4.15 -13.43
N PHE A 159 12.87 -3.27 -14.39
CA PHE A 159 11.94 -3.50 -15.49
C PHE A 159 12.64 -4.21 -16.65
N SER A 160 11.86 -5.07 -17.30
CA SER A 160 12.18 -5.65 -18.59
C SER A 160 11.34 -5.05 -19.71
N ASN A 161 11.81 -5.15 -20.96
CA ASN A 161 10.98 -4.80 -22.11
C ASN A 161 9.72 -5.69 -22.12
N ASN A 162 8.56 -5.09 -22.39
CA ASN A 162 7.22 -5.69 -22.30
C ASN A 162 6.67 -5.91 -20.87
N ASP A 163 7.40 -5.55 -19.82
CA ASP A 163 6.81 -5.49 -18.48
C ASP A 163 5.70 -4.44 -18.42
N THR A 164 4.83 -4.57 -17.43
CA THR A 164 3.76 -3.61 -17.18
C THR A 164 4.04 -2.76 -15.95
N LEU A 165 3.75 -1.48 -16.09
CA LEU A 165 3.84 -0.46 -15.05
C LEU A 165 2.44 0.10 -14.82
N THR A 166 1.96 0.05 -13.59
CA THR A 166 0.68 0.67 -13.22
C THR A 166 0.93 1.99 -12.50
N ILE A 167 0.23 3.04 -12.92
CA ILE A 167 0.22 4.35 -12.29
C ILE A 167 -1.18 4.63 -11.77
N THR A 168 -1.27 4.94 -10.49
CA THR A 168 -2.52 5.33 -9.84
C THR A 168 -2.53 6.82 -9.52
N ALA A 169 -3.68 7.46 -9.67
CA ALA A 169 -3.88 8.89 -9.45
C ALA A 169 -5.00 9.14 -8.44
N GLU A 170 -4.76 10.06 -7.51
CA GLU A 170 -5.74 10.51 -6.52
C GLU A 170 -5.78 12.04 -6.43
N SER A 171 -6.97 12.61 -6.26
CA SER A 171 -7.13 14.06 -6.09
C SER A 171 -8.29 14.42 -5.18
N ASP A 172 -8.05 15.39 -4.30
CA ASP A 172 -9.07 16.05 -3.50
C ASP A 172 -9.62 17.31 -4.18
N THR A 173 -9.04 17.73 -5.31
CA THR A 173 -9.43 18.95 -6.03
C THR A 173 -10.23 18.63 -7.29
N TYR A 174 -9.85 17.58 -8.01
CA TYR A 174 -10.44 17.21 -9.30
C TYR A 174 -11.29 15.94 -9.20
N GLN A 175 -12.31 15.84 -10.07
CA GLN A 175 -13.01 14.59 -10.31
C GLN A 175 -12.29 13.83 -11.44
N LEU A 176 -11.44 12.87 -11.06
CA LEU A 176 -10.65 12.10 -12.03
C LEU A 176 -11.54 11.16 -12.86
N THR A 177 -11.38 11.19 -14.18
CA THR A 177 -12.11 10.30 -15.12
C THR A 177 -11.62 8.86 -15.04
N GLU A 178 -10.32 8.69 -14.80
CA GLU A 178 -9.64 7.42 -14.61
C GLU A 178 -8.72 7.54 -13.39
N LYS A 179 -8.60 6.46 -12.60
CA LYS A 179 -7.78 6.46 -11.38
C LYS A 179 -6.53 5.60 -11.47
N SER A 180 -6.44 4.76 -12.49
CA SER A 180 -5.33 3.83 -12.68
C SER A 180 -5.17 3.56 -14.16
N LYS A 181 -3.93 3.58 -14.66
CA LYS A 181 -3.61 3.24 -16.04
C LYS A 181 -2.37 2.36 -16.09
N VAL A 182 -2.39 1.39 -17.00
CA VAL A 182 -1.28 0.45 -17.25
C VAL A 182 -0.50 0.91 -18.47
N TYR A 183 0.82 0.93 -18.35
CA TYR A 183 1.76 1.26 -19.41
C TYR A 183 2.66 0.04 -19.66
N THR A 184 2.95 -0.23 -20.92
CA THR A 184 3.93 -1.25 -21.31
C THR A 184 5.31 -0.61 -21.39
N VAL A 185 6.29 -1.22 -20.72
CA VAL A 185 7.68 -0.81 -20.76
C VAL A 185 8.27 -1.13 -22.13
N SER A 186 8.95 -0.15 -22.72
CA SER A 186 9.63 -0.29 -24.00
C SER A 186 10.82 0.67 -24.07
N GLY A 187 11.78 0.35 -24.92
CA GLY A 187 12.94 1.21 -25.18
C GLY A 187 14.10 1.04 -24.21
N LEU A 188 14.12 -0.05 -23.42
CA LEU A 188 15.31 -0.45 -22.68
C LEU A 188 16.34 -1.07 -23.65
N ASP A 189 17.63 -0.86 -23.36
CA ASP A 189 18.74 -1.50 -24.07
C ASP A 189 18.67 -3.02 -23.83
N GLU A 190 18.95 -3.85 -24.83
CA GLU A 190 18.87 -5.32 -24.70
C GLU A 190 20.26 -5.95 -24.73
N TYR A 191 20.50 -6.97 -23.92
CA TYR A 191 21.73 -7.76 -24.03
C TYR A 191 21.78 -8.47 -25.38
N LEU A 192 22.96 -8.47 -26.01
CA LEU A 192 23.18 -9.23 -27.24
C LEU A 192 23.00 -10.73 -26.97
N LYS A 193 22.13 -11.39 -27.74
CA LYS A 193 21.81 -12.81 -27.58
C LYS A 193 22.49 -13.67 -28.62
N ASN A 194 22.60 -13.17 -29.85
CA ASN A 194 23.13 -13.93 -30.97
C ASN A 194 24.00 -13.08 -31.89
N VAL A 195 25.01 -13.69 -32.52
CA VAL A 195 25.83 -13.02 -33.54
C VAL A 195 24.98 -12.51 -34.71
N ASP A 196 23.89 -13.19 -35.06
CA ASP A 196 22.99 -12.78 -36.15
C ASP A 196 22.28 -11.43 -35.89
N GLU A 197 22.31 -10.93 -34.65
CA GLU A 197 21.77 -9.61 -34.29
C GLU A 197 22.78 -8.48 -34.55
N LEU A 198 24.03 -8.80 -34.87
CA LEU A 198 25.07 -7.83 -35.20
C LEU A 198 25.05 -7.48 -36.68
N SER A 199 25.15 -6.18 -36.98
CA SER A 199 25.52 -5.71 -38.32
C SER A 199 27.00 -5.99 -38.60
N GLN A 200 27.36 -6.00 -39.89
CA GLN A 200 28.77 -6.14 -40.29
C GLN A 200 29.64 -5.03 -39.69
N ASP A 201 29.15 -3.78 -39.65
CA ASP A 201 29.87 -2.65 -39.04
C ASP A 201 30.17 -2.89 -37.55
N ASN A 202 29.23 -3.47 -36.80
CA ASN A 202 29.42 -3.80 -35.39
C ASN A 202 30.40 -4.98 -35.21
N ILE A 203 30.36 -5.96 -36.11
CA ILE A 203 31.33 -7.06 -36.13
C ILE A 203 32.74 -6.51 -36.39
N ASP A 204 32.90 -5.67 -37.41
CA ASP A 204 34.18 -5.07 -37.79
C ASP A 204 34.74 -4.18 -36.68
N LEU A 205 33.88 -3.44 -35.97
CA LEU A 205 34.26 -2.65 -34.79
C LEU A 205 34.81 -3.54 -33.66
N LEU A 206 34.07 -4.57 -33.26
CA LEU A 206 34.50 -5.51 -32.20
C LEU A 206 35.80 -6.21 -32.55
N VAL A 207 35.94 -6.62 -33.82
CA VAL A 207 37.16 -7.26 -34.33
C VAL A 207 38.32 -6.27 -34.29
N SER A 208 38.14 -5.05 -34.79
CA SER A 208 39.17 -4.01 -34.78
C SER A 208 39.64 -3.68 -33.35
N GLU A 209 38.70 -3.49 -32.41
CA GLU A 209 39.01 -3.24 -31.00
C GLU A 209 39.75 -4.42 -30.35
N ALA A 210 39.34 -5.65 -30.62
CA ALA A 210 40.00 -6.86 -30.12
C ALA A 210 41.44 -6.96 -30.63
N LEU A 211 41.64 -6.78 -31.95
CA LEU A 211 42.94 -6.87 -32.59
C LEU A 211 43.88 -5.75 -32.15
N ALA A 212 43.38 -4.54 -31.90
CA ALA A 212 44.20 -3.41 -31.43
C ALA A 212 44.85 -3.66 -30.08
N LYS A 213 44.21 -4.45 -29.21
CA LYS A 213 44.70 -4.71 -27.85
C LYS A 213 45.63 -5.93 -27.72
N GLN A 214 45.57 -6.86 -28.67
CA GLN A 214 46.39 -8.08 -28.63
C GLN A 214 47.91 -7.86 -28.79
N PRO A 215 48.43 -6.93 -29.61
CA PRO A 215 49.87 -6.69 -29.74
C PRO A 215 50.55 -6.40 -28.41
N ASP A 216 49.88 -5.73 -27.46
CA ASP A 216 50.45 -5.43 -26.14
C ASP A 216 50.60 -6.66 -25.24
N ALA A 217 49.72 -7.67 -25.37
CA ALA A 217 49.83 -8.95 -24.68
C ALA A 217 51.05 -9.78 -25.16
N THR A 218 51.68 -9.36 -26.26
CA THR A 218 52.68 -10.16 -26.97
C THR A 218 54.09 -9.55 -27.03
N LYS A 219 54.24 -8.32 -26.56
CA LYS A 219 55.53 -7.59 -26.52
C LYS A 219 56.57 -8.19 -25.55
N ASN A 220 56.24 -9.22 -24.78
CA ASN A 220 57.07 -9.76 -23.70
C ASN A 220 57.66 -11.16 -23.95
N GLY A 221 57.55 -11.72 -25.17
CA GLY A 221 58.18 -13.01 -25.49
C GLY A 221 59.67 -12.84 -25.83
N SER A 222 60.59 -13.33 -24.99
CA SER A 222 62.01 -13.34 -25.36
C SER A 222 62.23 -14.25 -26.58
N GLY A 223 62.85 -13.69 -27.62
CA GLY A 223 63.28 -14.42 -28.82
C GLY A 223 62.22 -14.74 -29.87
N ALA A 224 61.04 -14.11 -29.82
CA ALA A 224 60.02 -14.28 -30.85
C ALA A 224 59.70 -12.93 -31.50
N THR A 225 59.66 -12.90 -32.83
CA THR A 225 59.26 -11.73 -33.61
C THR A 225 57.79 -11.89 -33.99
N PHE A 226 56.95 -10.94 -33.60
CA PHE A 226 55.55 -10.88 -34.01
C PHE A 226 55.45 -10.63 -35.52
N ASN A 227 54.68 -11.46 -36.22
CA ASN A 227 54.46 -11.32 -37.66
C ASN A 227 53.09 -10.69 -37.94
N SER A 228 52.02 -11.29 -37.42
CA SER A 228 50.65 -10.87 -37.71
C SER A 228 49.66 -11.38 -36.66
N VAL A 229 48.50 -10.71 -36.64
CA VAL A 229 47.31 -11.13 -35.91
C VAL A 229 46.13 -11.11 -36.88
N THR A 230 45.28 -12.12 -36.83
CA THR A 230 44.09 -12.21 -37.68
C THR A 230 42.93 -12.78 -36.89
N ALA A 231 41.79 -12.08 -36.86
CA ALA A 231 40.59 -12.61 -36.23
C ALA A 231 40.04 -13.79 -37.03
N LYS A 232 39.61 -14.84 -36.34
CA LYS A 232 39.11 -16.08 -36.94
C LYS A 232 37.67 -16.37 -36.56
N LYS A 233 37.27 -16.02 -35.34
CA LYS A 233 35.95 -16.35 -34.84
C LYS A 233 35.44 -15.29 -33.88
N LEU A 234 34.16 -14.98 -33.99
CA LEU A 234 33.41 -14.20 -33.02
C LEU A 234 32.40 -15.13 -32.33
N ILE A 235 32.35 -15.10 -31.01
CA ILE A 235 31.44 -15.91 -30.20
C ILE A 235 30.65 -14.97 -29.30
N VAL A 236 29.33 -15.15 -29.28
CA VAL A 236 28.42 -14.52 -28.33
C VAL A 236 28.02 -15.59 -27.31
N MET A 237 28.33 -15.32 -26.05
CA MET A 237 27.83 -16.07 -24.90
C MET A 237 26.80 -15.20 -24.19
N SER A 238 25.54 -15.61 -24.19
CA SER A 238 24.44 -14.81 -23.63
C SER A 238 23.77 -15.54 -22.47
N GLY A 239 23.50 -14.84 -21.38
CA GLY A 239 22.69 -15.31 -20.25
C GLY A 239 21.48 -14.40 -20.05
N ASN A 240 20.64 -14.71 -19.05
CA ASN A 240 19.41 -13.93 -18.79
C ASN A 240 19.64 -12.42 -18.61
N GLN A 241 20.80 -12.00 -18.08
CA GLN A 241 21.15 -10.59 -17.80
C GLN A 241 22.63 -10.32 -18.02
N THR A 242 23.27 -11.09 -18.89
CA THR A 242 24.70 -10.95 -19.20
C THR A 242 24.92 -11.26 -20.67
N SER A 243 25.88 -10.58 -21.29
CA SER A 243 26.35 -10.95 -22.62
C SER A 243 27.84 -10.73 -22.69
N THR A 244 28.57 -11.75 -23.14
CA THR A 244 30.01 -11.67 -23.36
C THR A 244 30.32 -12.05 -24.79
N VAL A 245 31.00 -11.16 -25.49
CA VAL A 245 31.48 -11.41 -26.85
C VAL A 245 32.96 -11.72 -26.81
N TYR A 246 33.36 -12.84 -27.40
CA TYR A 246 34.74 -13.24 -27.56
C TYR A 246 35.15 -13.10 -29.02
N VAL A 247 36.31 -12.48 -29.26
CA VAL A 247 37.00 -12.49 -30.55
C VAL A 247 38.23 -13.36 -30.41
N ILE A 248 38.22 -14.51 -31.09
CA ILE A 248 39.35 -15.41 -31.19
C ILE A 248 40.20 -14.99 -32.38
N SER A 249 41.49 -14.81 -32.14
CA SER A 249 42.46 -14.42 -33.14
C SER A 249 43.62 -15.42 -33.20
N GLU A 250 44.08 -15.69 -34.41
CA GLU A 250 45.32 -16.40 -34.68
C GLU A 250 46.48 -15.39 -34.68
N ILE A 251 47.55 -15.71 -33.96
CA ILE A 251 48.74 -14.90 -33.86
C ILE A 251 49.93 -15.70 -34.35
N ASN A 252 50.71 -15.10 -35.25
CA ASN A 252 51.84 -15.73 -35.90
C ASN A 252 53.15 -15.09 -35.44
N TYR A 253 54.15 -15.92 -35.12
CA TYR A 253 55.51 -15.53 -34.73
C TYR A 253 56.56 -16.27 -35.52
N THR A 254 57.72 -15.63 -35.62
CA THR A 254 58.98 -16.26 -36.01
C THR A 254 59.87 -16.36 -34.77
N LEU A 255 60.28 -17.56 -34.39
CA LEU A 255 61.26 -17.79 -33.32
C LEU A 255 62.68 -17.42 -33.80
N ASP A 256 63.60 -17.19 -32.88
CA ASP A 256 65.02 -16.87 -33.20
C ASP A 256 65.72 -17.91 -34.09
N ASP A 257 65.30 -19.18 -34.05
CA ASP A 257 65.82 -20.23 -34.90
C ASP A 257 65.22 -20.25 -36.32
N GLY A 258 64.33 -19.29 -36.62
CA GLY A 258 63.62 -19.16 -37.88
C GLY A 258 62.32 -19.97 -37.97
N THR A 259 61.94 -20.72 -36.93
CA THR A 259 60.70 -21.50 -36.91
C THR A 259 59.48 -20.59 -36.83
N ASN A 260 58.50 -20.79 -37.71
CA ASN A 260 57.20 -20.13 -37.62
C ASN A 260 56.27 -20.90 -36.70
N VAL A 261 55.64 -20.21 -35.76
CA VAL A 261 54.65 -20.78 -34.83
C VAL A 261 53.39 -19.93 -34.81
N SER A 262 52.25 -20.58 -34.65
CA SER A 262 50.94 -19.95 -34.55
C SER A 262 50.26 -20.38 -33.27
N TYR A 263 49.60 -19.45 -32.58
CA TYR A 263 48.76 -19.73 -31.43
C TYR A 263 47.53 -18.83 -31.43
N TYR A 264 46.58 -19.12 -30.57
CA TYR A 264 45.31 -18.40 -30.52
C TYR A 264 45.19 -17.57 -29.25
N LEU A 265 44.61 -16.37 -29.36
CA LEU A 265 44.25 -15.53 -28.22
C LEU A 265 42.78 -15.20 -28.27
N SER A 266 42.19 -14.98 -27.10
CA SER A 266 40.83 -14.47 -27.00
C SER A 266 40.82 -13.09 -26.37
N ALA A 267 40.20 -12.13 -27.04
CA ALA A 267 39.76 -10.89 -26.42
C ALA A 267 38.28 -11.01 -26.11
N TYR A 268 37.83 -10.53 -24.95
CA TYR A 268 36.41 -10.54 -24.62
C TYR A 268 35.89 -9.16 -24.25
N PHE A 269 34.60 -8.96 -24.48
CA PHE A 269 33.82 -7.77 -24.17
C PHE A 269 32.66 -8.21 -23.28
N LYS A 270 32.54 -7.66 -22.07
CA LYS A 270 31.45 -7.95 -21.14
C LYS A 270 30.32 -6.94 -21.26
N ASP A 271 29.13 -7.38 -20.88
CA ASP A 271 27.89 -6.60 -20.84
C ASP A 271 27.61 -5.93 -22.19
N VAL A 272 27.73 -6.72 -23.26
CA VAL A 272 27.47 -6.24 -24.62
C VAL A 272 25.98 -6.05 -24.82
N VAL A 273 25.59 -4.80 -25.09
CA VAL A 273 24.19 -4.40 -25.26
C VAL A 273 23.95 -3.79 -26.63
N LEU A 274 22.77 -4.09 -27.17
CA LEU A 274 22.18 -3.50 -28.35
C LEU A 274 21.35 -2.29 -27.92
N ARG A 275 21.86 -1.11 -28.24
CA ARG A 275 21.15 0.16 -28.04
C ARG A 275 20.40 0.53 -29.29
N LYS A 276 19.08 0.61 -29.19
CA LYS A 276 18.22 1.06 -30.28
C LYS A 276 18.21 2.59 -30.32
N ASN A 277 18.74 3.17 -31.40
CA ASN A 277 18.68 4.61 -31.60
C ASN A 277 17.26 5.04 -32.06
N SER A 278 17.01 6.36 -32.06
CA SER A 278 15.72 6.95 -32.45
C SER A 278 15.26 6.60 -33.88
N ASN A 279 16.20 6.17 -34.74
CA ASN A 279 15.95 5.78 -36.13
C ASN A 279 15.74 4.26 -36.27
N GLY A 280 15.82 3.51 -35.16
CA GLY A 280 15.66 2.06 -35.13
C GLY A 280 16.93 1.27 -35.48
N GLU A 281 18.08 1.92 -35.65
CA GLU A 281 19.36 1.24 -35.85
C GLU A 281 19.95 0.84 -34.50
N TYR A 282 20.57 -0.34 -34.45
CA TYR A 282 21.23 -0.84 -33.27
C TYR A 282 22.70 -0.38 -33.25
N SER A 283 23.04 0.38 -32.21
CA SER A 283 24.42 0.70 -31.85
C SER A 283 24.89 -0.23 -30.73
N LEU A 284 26.17 -0.56 -30.70
CA LEU A 284 26.75 -1.47 -29.72
C LEU A 284 27.42 -0.68 -28.59
N ALA A 285 27.22 -1.11 -27.34
CA ALA A 285 27.98 -0.65 -26.18
C ALA A 285 28.43 -1.85 -25.35
N HIS A 286 29.58 -1.74 -24.67
CA HIS A 286 30.13 -2.76 -23.79
C HIS A 286 30.79 -2.12 -22.55
N GLY A 287 30.86 -2.87 -21.46
CA GLY A 287 31.37 -2.40 -20.17
C GLY A 287 32.89 -2.58 -20.02
N GLU A 288 33.33 -3.82 -19.90
CA GLU A 288 34.75 -4.18 -19.77
C GLU A 288 35.26 -4.89 -21.03
N SER A 289 36.52 -4.65 -21.37
CA SER A 289 37.22 -5.42 -22.40
C SER A 289 38.61 -5.82 -21.93
N MET A 290 38.87 -7.13 -21.93
CA MET A 290 40.11 -7.74 -21.45
C MET A 290 40.56 -8.87 -22.38
N HIS A 291 41.74 -9.44 -22.15
CA HIS A 291 42.23 -10.63 -22.85
C HIS A 291 42.27 -11.82 -21.90
N ASP A 292 42.02 -13.00 -22.46
CA ASP A 292 42.12 -14.27 -21.74
C ASP A 292 42.96 -15.28 -22.54
N GLY A 293 43.68 -16.13 -21.81
CA GLY A 293 44.57 -17.14 -22.37
C GLY A 293 45.33 -17.90 -21.29
N ASN A 294 45.71 -19.14 -21.60
CA ASN A 294 46.52 -19.96 -20.71
C ASN A 294 48.00 -19.72 -20.96
N MET A 295 48.84 -19.95 -19.95
CA MET A 295 50.28 -19.99 -20.18
C MET A 295 50.62 -21.22 -21.03
N ILE A 296 51.08 -21.00 -22.26
CA ILE A 296 51.54 -22.03 -23.18
C ILE A 296 53.06 -22.02 -23.21
N ASN A 297 53.63 -23.22 -23.09
CA ASN A 297 55.04 -23.44 -23.37
C ASN A 297 55.25 -23.56 -24.89
N LEU A 298 55.88 -22.55 -25.47
CA LEU A 298 56.47 -22.64 -26.79
C LEU A 298 57.75 -23.49 -26.73
N ILE A 299 58.12 -24.06 -27.87
CA ILE A 299 59.38 -24.80 -28.04
C ILE A 299 60.54 -23.98 -27.45
N ALA A 300 61.43 -24.66 -26.71
CA ALA A 300 62.62 -24.09 -26.04
C ALA A 300 62.39 -23.17 -24.83
N SER A 301 61.42 -23.49 -23.95
CA SER A 301 61.21 -22.84 -22.62
C SER A 301 60.72 -21.40 -22.68
N ARG A 302 59.97 -21.05 -23.73
CA ARG A 302 59.40 -19.70 -23.93
C ARG A 302 57.92 -19.77 -23.63
N PHE A 303 57.38 -18.78 -22.93
CA PHE A 303 55.98 -18.80 -22.51
C PHE A 303 55.20 -17.69 -23.20
N VAL A 304 54.05 -18.02 -23.78
CA VAL A 304 53.05 -17.05 -24.27
C VAL A 304 51.71 -17.33 -23.64
N THR A 305 50.93 -16.30 -23.38
CA THR A 305 49.54 -16.44 -22.96
C THR A 305 48.69 -16.68 -24.22
N GLY A 306 47.95 -17.79 -24.29
CA GLY A 306 47.14 -18.16 -25.45
C GLY A 306 46.53 -19.57 -25.36
N TYR A 307 46.08 -20.08 -26.51
CA TYR A 307 45.51 -21.41 -26.73
C TYR A 307 46.23 -22.10 -27.89
N ALA A 308 46.39 -23.44 -27.80
CA ALA A 308 47.11 -24.22 -28.80
C ALA A 308 46.30 -24.44 -30.09
N SER A 309 44.98 -24.29 -30.05
CA SER A 309 44.09 -24.35 -31.21
C SER A 309 42.90 -23.40 -31.04
N GLN A 310 42.20 -23.13 -32.16
CA GLN A 310 40.94 -22.37 -32.16
C GLN A 310 39.87 -23.06 -31.30
N GLU A 311 39.79 -24.39 -31.37
CA GLU A 311 38.82 -25.20 -30.61
C GLU A 311 39.10 -25.11 -29.10
N ALA A 312 40.38 -25.04 -28.70
CA ALA A 312 40.75 -24.88 -27.29
C ALA A 312 40.37 -23.49 -26.76
N ALA A 313 40.55 -22.44 -27.56
CA ALA A 313 40.12 -21.08 -27.23
C ALA A 313 38.59 -20.99 -27.10
N GLU A 314 37.87 -21.64 -28.02
CA GLU A 314 36.41 -21.71 -27.99
C GLU A 314 35.89 -22.50 -26.79
N ALA A 315 36.49 -23.65 -26.48
CA ALA A 315 36.14 -24.44 -25.31
C ALA A 315 36.36 -23.64 -24.02
N ALA A 316 37.45 -22.88 -23.93
CA ALA A 316 37.73 -22.02 -22.79
C ALA A 316 36.65 -20.94 -22.62
N ALA A 317 36.27 -20.24 -23.70
CA ALA A 317 35.20 -19.23 -23.67
C ALA A 317 33.86 -19.78 -23.17
N ARG A 318 33.57 -21.06 -23.44
CA ARG A 318 32.36 -21.73 -22.94
C ARG A 318 32.44 -22.09 -21.44
N THR A 319 33.64 -22.28 -20.90
CA THR A 319 33.84 -22.69 -19.49
C THR A 319 33.94 -21.54 -18.49
N THR A 320 34.26 -20.32 -18.94
CA THR A 320 34.44 -19.14 -18.08
C THR A 320 33.12 -18.48 -17.64
N GLN A 321 31.97 -19.01 -18.07
CA GLN A 321 30.65 -18.41 -17.86
C GLN A 321 29.71 -19.34 -17.07
N THR A 322 28.54 -18.80 -16.70
CA THR A 322 27.47 -19.56 -16.06
C THR A 322 27.01 -20.75 -16.90
N PRO A 323 26.68 -21.91 -16.29
CA PRO A 323 26.30 -23.14 -17.01
C PRO A 323 25.12 -23.01 -17.98
N ASP A 324 24.30 -21.96 -17.84
CA ASP A 324 23.05 -21.76 -18.59
C ASP A 324 23.17 -20.71 -19.71
N SER A 325 24.39 -20.34 -20.11
CA SER A 325 24.58 -19.36 -21.19
C SER A 325 24.38 -19.99 -22.58
N ASP A 326 23.55 -19.33 -23.39
CA ASP A 326 23.40 -19.62 -24.81
C ASP A 326 24.68 -19.30 -25.58
N TYR A 327 24.96 -20.11 -26.61
CA TYR A 327 26.14 -19.99 -27.47
C TYR A 327 25.70 -19.68 -28.90
N SER A 328 26.28 -18.63 -29.48
CA SER A 328 26.23 -18.32 -30.91
C SER A 328 27.62 -17.94 -31.41
N ALA A 329 27.96 -18.28 -32.65
CA ALA A 329 29.26 -17.95 -33.22
C ALA A 329 29.24 -17.73 -34.73
N LEU A 330 30.22 -16.96 -35.19
CA LEU A 330 30.47 -16.65 -36.60
C LEU A 330 31.96 -16.79 -36.90
N ASP A 331 32.28 -17.50 -37.97
CA ASP A 331 33.64 -17.53 -38.51
C ASP A 331 33.89 -16.26 -39.34
N ILE A 332 34.99 -15.57 -39.02
CA ILE A 332 35.42 -14.33 -39.68
C ILE A 332 36.24 -14.72 -40.92
N LYS A 333 35.86 -14.17 -42.08
CA LYS A 333 36.47 -14.49 -43.37
C LYS A 333 37.66 -13.62 -43.73
#